data_AF-A0A7K9IU47-F1
#
_entry.id   AF-A0A7K9IU47-F1
#
_cell.length_a   1.000
_cell.length_b   1.000
_cell.length_c   1.000
_cell.angle_alpha   90.00
_cell.angle_beta   90.00
_cell.angle_gamma   90.00
#
_symmetry.space_group_name_H-M   'P 1'
#
loop_
_entity.id
_entity.type
_entity.pdbx_description
1 polymer ?
#
loop_
_entity_poly.entity_id
_entity_poly.type
_entity_poly.pdbx_seq_one_letter_code
_entity_poly.pdbx_strand_id
1 'polypeptide(L)'
;QRETKGQFLIDHICNYYSLLEKDYFGIRYVDPEKQRHWLEPNKSIFKQMKSHPPYTMCFRVKFYPHEPLKIKEELTRYLLYLQIKRDIFHGRLLCSFSDAAYLGACIVQAELGDYDPDEHPENYISDFKIFPKQSQKLEKKIAEMHKNEFRGQSPAVAEFNLLLKANSLETYGVDPHPCKDSFGTTTFLGFTAAGFVVFQGNKRIHLLKWCDVYKLKFEGKTFYVFGAQKEKKVVLSFHTSTPAACKHLWKCGVENQAFYKYAKSSQIKTMSSSKIFFKGSRFRYSGKVAKEVVEASSKIQREPPEVHRTSITQSRSSPSLNKQLIINMEPLQPLLPSPCEEEEVPLDEGIQLPKEEEISVPVTSSSPVKDTGEDVDLAIEQEEKMKEEPLTISELVYNPSASLLPTPVDDEIDMLFDTCPRAENEKDDTDSFEELEADENAFLIAEEEELKEARRALRWSYDFLMGNIEVNAFVKSFSRLFLVGLGLLLFVFPLFLVLLESDLQISFLHEIRQTPEFQQFHIEYYCPLRQWMACKINFIRDILGSF
;
A
#
# COMPACT_ATOMS: atom_id res chain seq x y z
N GLN A 1 -29.43 3.43 -1.75
CA GLN A 1 -29.45 4.91 -1.67
C GLN A 1 -28.10 5.46 -2.14
N ARG A 2 -28.04 6.61 -2.84
CA ARG A 2 -26.79 7.14 -3.44
C ARG A 2 -25.83 7.77 -2.42
N GLU A 3 -26.34 8.13 -1.25
CA GLU A 3 -25.58 8.87 -0.23
C GLU A 3 -24.97 7.99 0.87
N THR A 4 -25.28 6.69 0.87
CA THR A 4 -24.79 5.73 1.85
C THR A 4 -23.27 5.79 1.97
N LYS A 5 -22.78 6.15 3.17
CA LYS A 5 -21.36 6.25 3.51
C LYS A 5 -20.70 4.87 3.58
N GLY A 6 -19.41 4.79 3.32
CA GLY A 6 -18.65 3.54 3.43
C GLY A 6 -18.72 2.92 4.84
N GLN A 7 -18.80 3.77 5.87
CA GLN A 7 -18.92 3.36 7.28
C GLN A 7 -20.15 2.46 7.51
N PHE A 8 -21.29 2.79 6.88
CA PHE A 8 -22.50 1.99 6.99
C PHE A 8 -22.28 0.53 6.55
N LEU A 9 -21.63 0.33 5.39
CA LEU A 9 -21.38 -1.01 4.87
C LEU A 9 -20.38 -1.78 5.75
N ILE A 10 -19.35 -1.09 6.27
CA ILE A 10 -18.39 -1.68 7.20
C ILE A 10 -19.09 -2.15 8.47
N ASP A 11 -19.89 -1.29 9.09
CA ASP A 11 -20.62 -1.64 10.31
C ASP A 11 -21.66 -2.73 10.08
N HIS A 12 -22.36 -2.70 8.94
CA HIS A 12 -23.32 -3.74 8.58
C HIS A 12 -22.67 -5.13 8.50
N ILE A 13 -21.52 -5.25 7.82
CA ILE A 13 -20.77 -6.52 7.74
C ILE A 13 -20.24 -6.93 9.12
N CYS A 14 -19.68 -6.01 9.89
CA CYS A 14 -19.15 -6.32 11.23
C CYS A 14 -20.27 -6.78 12.17
N ASN A 15 -21.45 -6.16 12.10
CA ASN A 15 -22.61 -6.55 12.89
C ASN A 15 -23.15 -7.92 12.47
N TYR A 16 -23.20 -8.21 11.16
CA TYR A 16 -23.60 -9.52 10.64
C TYR A 16 -22.73 -10.65 11.21
N TYR A 17 -21.41 -10.47 11.24
CA TYR A 17 -20.49 -11.44 11.84
C TYR A 17 -20.42 -11.38 13.37
N SER A 18 -21.05 -10.39 14.02
CA SER A 18 -20.83 -10.09 15.43
C SER A 18 -19.34 -9.85 15.75
N LEU A 19 -18.63 -9.09 14.92
CA LEU A 19 -17.19 -8.84 15.03
C LEU A 19 -16.88 -7.60 15.89
N LEU A 20 -16.25 -7.76 17.05
CA LEU A 20 -15.92 -6.63 17.94
C LEU A 20 -14.57 -5.99 17.61
N GLU A 21 -13.60 -6.77 17.17
CA GLU A 21 -12.25 -6.30 16.82
C GLU A 21 -12.18 -5.77 15.37
N LYS A 22 -13.20 -5.00 14.97
CA LYS A 22 -13.44 -4.54 13.59
C LYS A 22 -12.33 -3.66 13.01
N ASP A 23 -11.58 -2.97 13.86
CA ASP A 23 -10.52 -2.03 13.45
C ASP A 23 -9.37 -2.71 12.69
N TYR A 24 -9.21 -4.04 12.75
CA TYR A 24 -8.23 -4.77 11.93
C TYR A 24 -8.64 -4.94 10.47
N PHE A 25 -9.91 -4.74 10.15
CA PHE A 25 -10.50 -5.09 8.85
C PHE A 25 -10.89 -3.86 8.04
N GLY A 26 -11.12 -4.07 6.75
CA GLY A 26 -11.63 -3.05 5.85
C GLY A 26 -12.23 -3.67 4.60
N ILE A 27 -12.92 -2.85 3.81
CA ILE A 27 -13.48 -3.25 2.53
C ILE A 27 -12.58 -2.75 1.42
N ARG A 28 -12.17 -3.65 0.53
CA ARG A 28 -11.31 -3.35 -0.61
C ARG A 28 -12.06 -3.58 -1.92
N TYR A 29 -11.82 -2.73 -2.90
CA TYR A 29 -12.31 -2.88 -4.27
C TYR A 29 -11.18 -2.56 -5.26
N VAL A 30 -11.39 -2.91 -6.53
CA VAL A 30 -10.49 -2.52 -7.64
C VAL A 30 -11.31 -1.72 -8.63
N ASP A 31 -10.75 -0.61 -9.06
CA ASP A 31 -11.39 0.25 -10.06
C ASP A 31 -11.21 -0.31 -11.49
N PRO A 32 -11.91 0.24 -12.49
CA PRO A 32 -11.78 -0.19 -13.88
C PRO A 32 -10.34 -0.13 -14.41
N GLU A 33 -9.52 0.76 -13.86
CA GLU A 33 -8.10 0.91 -14.19
C GLU A 33 -7.19 -0.10 -13.48
N LYS A 34 -7.76 -1.13 -12.84
CA LYS A 34 -7.04 -2.20 -12.13
C LYS A 34 -6.25 -1.70 -10.90
N GLN A 35 -6.58 -0.53 -10.38
CA GLN A 35 -6.01 0.01 -9.15
C GLN A 35 -6.85 -0.42 -7.94
N ARG A 36 -6.17 -0.93 -6.91
CA ARG A 36 -6.79 -1.28 -5.63
C ARG A 36 -7.08 -0.03 -4.81
N HIS A 37 -8.21 -0.05 -4.09
CA HIS A 37 -8.62 0.99 -3.16
C HIS A 37 -9.24 0.38 -1.91
N TRP A 38 -8.99 1.01 -0.77
CA TRP A 38 -9.77 0.79 0.45
C TRP A 38 -10.99 1.72 0.42
N LEU A 39 -12.16 1.19 0.79
CA LEU A 39 -13.37 1.97 0.96
C LEU A 39 -13.16 2.99 2.09
N GLU A 40 -13.28 4.27 1.77
CA GLU A 40 -13.17 5.35 2.75
C GLU A 40 -14.49 5.45 3.54
N PRO A 41 -14.45 5.34 4.88
CA PRO A 41 -15.68 5.27 5.67
C PRO A 41 -16.54 6.54 5.59
N ASN A 42 -15.90 7.71 5.55
CA ASN A 42 -16.58 9.01 5.59
C ASN A 42 -17.10 9.51 4.23
N LYS A 43 -16.92 8.73 3.15
CA LYS A 43 -17.35 9.10 1.81
C LYS A 43 -18.49 8.20 1.35
N SER A 44 -19.39 8.73 0.53
CA SER A 44 -20.46 7.90 -0.05
C SER A 44 -19.85 6.82 -0.95
N ILE A 45 -20.43 5.62 -0.89
CA ILE A 45 -19.97 4.48 -1.69
C ILE A 45 -20.08 4.82 -3.18
N PHE A 46 -21.20 5.41 -3.59
CA PHE A 46 -21.44 5.81 -4.98
C PHE A 46 -20.37 6.79 -5.52
N LYS A 47 -19.87 7.74 -4.71
CA LYS A 47 -18.82 8.69 -5.14
C LYS A 47 -17.43 8.04 -5.24
N GLN A 48 -17.22 6.90 -4.60
CA GLN A 48 -15.95 6.18 -4.62
C GLN A 48 -15.89 5.15 -5.74
N MET A 49 -17.03 4.52 -6.06
CA MET A 49 -17.13 3.52 -7.11
C MET A 49 -17.18 4.19 -8.48
N LYS A 50 -16.19 3.90 -9.33
CA LYS A 50 -16.19 4.34 -10.74
C LYS A 50 -16.95 3.39 -11.66
N SER A 51 -17.14 2.13 -11.24
CA SER A 51 -17.89 1.13 -12.00
C SER A 51 -19.39 1.26 -11.74
N HIS A 52 -20.22 0.74 -12.64
CA HIS A 52 -21.65 0.57 -12.37
C HIS A 52 -21.90 -0.63 -11.45
N PRO A 53 -23.01 -0.65 -10.69
CA PRO A 53 -23.45 -1.84 -9.96
C PRO A 53 -23.69 -3.04 -10.88
N PRO A 54 -23.58 -4.29 -10.38
CA PRO A 54 -23.22 -4.66 -9.01
C PRO A 54 -21.75 -4.39 -8.69
N TYR A 55 -21.48 -3.95 -7.46
CA TYR A 55 -20.12 -3.67 -7.00
C TYR A 55 -19.46 -4.92 -6.45
N THR A 56 -18.29 -5.28 -6.97
CA THR A 56 -17.45 -6.31 -6.38
C THR A 56 -16.52 -5.71 -5.34
N MET A 57 -16.69 -6.11 -4.08
CA MET A 57 -15.86 -5.69 -2.96
C MET A 57 -15.45 -6.91 -2.13
N CYS A 58 -14.36 -6.81 -1.38
CA CYS A 58 -13.92 -7.86 -0.46
C CYS A 58 -13.69 -7.28 0.92
N PHE A 59 -14.28 -7.92 1.94
CA PHE A 59 -13.88 -7.72 3.33
C PHE A 59 -12.53 -8.41 3.56
N ARG A 60 -11.54 -7.66 4.07
CA ARG A 60 -10.14 -8.10 4.17
C ARG A 60 -9.50 -7.57 5.45
N VAL A 61 -8.44 -8.22 5.88
CA VAL A 61 -7.56 -7.69 6.92
C VAL A 61 -6.82 -6.48 6.33
N LYS A 62 -7.00 -5.31 6.94
CA LYS A 62 -6.33 -4.06 6.58
C LYS A 62 -5.09 -3.83 7.42
N PHE A 63 -5.18 -4.14 8.72
CA PHE A 63 -4.06 -4.03 9.65
C PHE A 63 -3.81 -5.38 10.29
N TYR A 64 -2.64 -5.96 10.04
CA TYR A 64 -2.24 -7.21 10.66
C TYR A 64 -1.83 -6.96 12.12
N PRO A 65 -2.27 -7.78 13.08
CA PRO A 65 -1.88 -7.64 14.48
C PRO A 65 -0.38 -7.87 14.63
N HIS A 66 0.27 -7.04 15.47
CA HIS A 66 1.67 -7.23 15.82
C HIS A 66 1.88 -8.55 16.59
N GLU A 67 0.93 -8.90 17.46
CA GLU A 67 0.94 -10.11 18.27
C GLU A 67 -0.44 -10.79 18.18
N PRO A 68 -0.58 -11.87 17.38
CA PRO A 68 -1.83 -12.61 17.26
C PRO A 68 -2.38 -13.14 18.61
N LEU A 69 -1.50 -13.39 19.59
CA LEU A 69 -1.84 -13.78 20.97
C LEU A 69 -2.71 -12.77 21.71
N LYS A 70 -2.65 -11.49 21.33
CA LYS A 70 -3.43 -10.41 21.98
C LYS A 70 -4.85 -10.31 21.46
N ILE A 71 -5.19 -11.05 20.41
CA ILE A 71 -6.54 -11.10 19.86
C ILE A 71 -7.36 -12.01 20.73
N LYS A 72 -8.45 -11.46 21.28
CA LYS A 72 -9.29 -12.19 22.23
C LYS A 72 -10.31 -13.07 21.55
N GLU A 73 -10.93 -12.61 20.46
CA GLU A 73 -12.01 -13.35 19.82
C GLU A 73 -11.51 -14.42 18.85
N GLU A 74 -12.09 -15.61 18.91
CA GLU A 74 -11.79 -16.69 17.97
C GLU A 74 -12.17 -16.31 16.54
N LEU A 75 -13.32 -15.67 16.34
CA LEU A 75 -13.77 -15.19 15.04
C LEU A 75 -12.72 -14.29 14.37
N THR A 76 -12.13 -13.34 15.11
CA THR A 76 -11.07 -12.48 14.59
C THR A 76 -9.84 -13.29 14.18
N ARG A 77 -9.44 -14.27 15.01
CA ARG A 77 -8.33 -15.19 14.69
C ARG A 77 -8.63 -16.02 13.44
N TYR A 78 -9.85 -16.53 13.31
CA TYR A 78 -10.28 -17.31 12.14
C TYR A 78 -10.26 -16.47 10.85
N LEU A 79 -10.79 -15.24 10.89
CA LEU A 79 -10.74 -14.34 9.72
C LEU A 79 -9.30 -13.95 9.34
N LEU A 80 -8.41 -13.80 10.32
CA LEU A 80 -6.98 -13.63 10.08
C LEU A 80 -6.35 -14.89 9.47
N TYR A 81 -6.71 -16.08 9.97
CA TYR A 81 -6.26 -17.35 9.41
C TYR A 81 -6.65 -17.48 7.94
N LEU A 82 -7.91 -17.19 7.58
CA LEU A 82 -8.37 -17.22 6.19
C LEU A 82 -7.58 -16.25 5.30
N GLN A 83 -7.28 -15.06 5.83
CA GLN A 83 -6.45 -14.09 5.13
C GLN A 83 -5.02 -14.62 4.90
N ILE A 84 -4.38 -15.22 5.91
CA ILE A 84 -3.03 -15.77 5.79
C ILE A 84 -3.01 -17.00 4.88
N LYS A 85 -3.99 -17.90 4.98
CA LYS A 85 -4.17 -19.06 4.08
C LYS A 85 -4.20 -18.61 2.61
N ARG A 86 -4.95 -17.55 2.33
CA ARG A 86 -4.99 -16.92 1.00
C ARG A 86 -3.66 -16.29 0.59
N ASP A 87 -2.97 -15.64 1.52
CA ASP A 87 -1.67 -15.03 1.24
C ASP A 87 -0.58 -16.10 0.98
N ILE A 88 -0.66 -17.27 1.63
CA ILE A 88 0.14 -18.46 1.31
C ILE A 88 -0.17 -18.97 -0.10
N PHE A 89 -1.45 -19.17 -0.42
CA PHE A 89 -1.89 -19.66 -1.73
C PHE A 89 -1.43 -18.78 -2.90
N HIS A 90 -1.39 -17.46 -2.70
CA HIS A 90 -0.89 -16.51 -3.70
C HIS A 90 0.63 -16.25 -3.61
N GLY A 91 1.36 -16.96 -2.75
CA GLY A 91 2.82 -16.84 -2.63
C GLY A 91 3.29 -15.49 -2.07
N ARG A 92 2.47 -14.83 -1.24
CA ARG A 92 2.81 -13.56 -0.57
C ARG A 92 3.60 -13.79 0.72
N LEU A 93 3.39 -14.94 1.36
CA LEU A 93 4.11 -15.34 2.56
C LEU A 93 5.35 -16.18 2.17
N LEU A 94 6.52 -15.54 2.17
CA LEU A 94 7.79 -16.20 1.92
C LEU A 94 8.12 -17.10 3.11
N CYS A 95 8.38 -18.37 2.82
CA CYS A 95 8.67 -19.38 3.81
C CYS A 95 9.79 -20.32 3.31
N SER A 96 10.55 -20.87 4.25
CA SER A 96 11.46 -21.99 3.97
C SER A 96 10.65 -23.27 3.68
N PHE A 97 11.31 -24.31 3.18
CA PHE A 97 10.65 -25.61 2.98
C PHE A 97 10.03 -26.15 4.28
N SER A 98 10.77 -26.08 5.39
CA SER A 98 10.26 -26.52 6.69
C SER A 98 9.08 -25.69 7.19
N ASP A 99 9.12 -24.36 7.00
CA ASP A 99 8.01 -23.48 7.38
C ASP A 99 6.77 -23.77 6.52
N ALA A 100 6.95 -23.99 5.21
CA ALA A 100 5.87 -24.33 4.30
C ALA A 100 5.23 -25.67 4.69
N ALA A 101 6.03 -26.68 5.03
CA ALA A 101 5.51 -27.97 5.48
C ALA A 101 4.68 -27.82 6.77
N TYR A 102 5.17 -27.06 7.74
CA TYR A 102 4.45 -26.78 8.98
C TYR A 102 3.14 -26.02 8.73
N LEU A 103 3.17 -24.95 7.94
CA LEU A 103 1.98 -24.16 7.60
C LEU A 103 0.95 -25.02 6.84
N GLY A 104 1.41 -25.87 5.92
CA GLY A 104 0.57 -26.82 5.21
C GLY A 104 -0.09 -27.82 6.16
N ALA A 105 0.67 -28.38 7.11
CA ALA A 105 0.13 -29.30 8.10
C ALA A 105 -0.92 -28.64 9.02
N CYS A 106 -0.70 -27.39 9.46
CA CYS A 106 -1.72 -26.61 10.17
C CYS A 106 -3.01 -26.46 9.36
N ILE A 107 -2.90 -26.14 8.06
CA ILE A 107 -4.07 -25.96 7.18
C ILE A 107 -4.82 -27.29 7.05
N VAL A 108 -4.11 -28.38 6.79
CA VAL A 108 -4.71 -29.72 6.63
C VAL A 108 -5.41 -30.16 7.91
N GLN A 109 -4.76 -30.01 9.07
CA GLN A 109 -5.38 -30.33 10.37
C GLN A 109 -6.63 -29.48 10.63
N ALA A 110 -6.61 -28.19 10.27
CA ALA A 110 -7.75 -27.30 10.46
C ALA A 110 -8.94 -27.65 9.56
N GLU A 111 -8.69 -28.18 8.36
CA GLU A 111 -9.73 -28.49 7.36
C GLU A 111 -10.26 -29.92 7.47
N LEU A 112 -9.38 -30.89 7.79
CA LEU A 112 -9.70 -32.33 7.78
C LEU A 112 -9.83 -32.93 9.18
N GLY A 113 -9.35 -32.25 10.22
CA GLY A 113 -9.25 -32.83 11.56
C GLY A 113 -8.07 -33.80 11.65
N ASP A 114 -8.17 -34.82 12.51
CA ASP A 114 -7.10 -35.79 12.71
C ASP A 114 -6.92 -36.72 11.51
N TYR A 115 -5.67 -37.12 11.23
CA TYR A 115 -5.37 -38.15 10.24
C TYR A 115 -6.07 -39.48 10.56
N ASP A 116 -6.88 -39.93 9.60
CA ASP A 116 -7.54 -41.24 9.55
C ASP A 116 -7.02 -42.03 8.32
N PRO A 117 -6.42 -43.22 8.49
CA PRO A 117 -5.95 -44.03 7.36
C PRO A 117 -7.04 -44.47 6.37
N ASP A 118 -8.31 -44.54 6.79
CA ASP A 118 -9.43 -44.95 5.94
C ASP A 118 -9.91 -43.77 5.07
N GLU A 119 -9.77 -42.54 5.55
CA GLU A 119 -10.18 -41.31 4.84
C GLU A 119 -9.02 -40.64 4.09
N HIS A 120 -7.77 -40.89 4.49
CA HIS A 120 -6.58 -40.21 3.97
C HIS A 120 -5.62 -41.18 3.24
N PRO A 121 -5.93 -41.53 1.98
CA PRO A 121 -5.09 -42.41 1.16
C PRO A 121 -3.75 -41.78 0.82
N GLU A 122 -2.81 -42.56 0.28
CA GLU A 122 -1.53 -42.02 -0.20
C GLU A 122 -1.74 -40.86 -1.18
N ASN A 123 -1.09 -39.73 -0.91
CA ASN A 123 -1.17 -38.47 -1.69
C ASN A 123 -2.49 -37.68 -1.56
N TYR A 124 -3.30 -37.89 -0.51
CA TYR A 124 -4.49 -37.04 -0.25
C TYR A 124 -4.20 -35.52 -0.21
N ILE A 125 -2.95 -35.12 0.11
CA ILE A 125 -2.53 -33.71 0.08
C ILE A 125 -2.57 -33.11 -1.34
N SER A 126 -2.37 -33.91 -2.39
CA SER A 126 -2.35 -33.42 -3.78
C SER A 126 -3.72 -32.85 -4.22
N ASP A 127 -4.81 -33.24 -3.55
CA ASP A 127 -6.15 -32.69 -3.78
C ASP A 127 -6.30 -31.25 -3.24
N PHE A 128 -5.41 -30.84 -2.34
CA PHE A 128 -5.38 -29.51 -1.74
C PHE A 128 -4.28 -28.66 -2.39
N LYS A 129 -4.66 -27.68 -3.20
CA LYS A 129 -3.71 -26.67 -3.69
C LYS A 129 -3.45 -25.63 -2.59
N ILE A 130 -2.48 -25.90 -1.73
CA ILE A 130 -2.12 -25.03 -0.60
C ILE A 130 -1.13 -23.95 -1.05
N PHE A 131 -0.14 -24.33 -1.86
CA PHE A 131 0.94 -23.44 -2.32
C PHE A 131 0.92 -23.24 -3.84
N PRO A 132 1.39 -22.09 -4.36
CA PRO A 132 1.51 -21.88 -5.81
C PRO A 132 2.46 -22.88 -6.49
N LYS A 133 3.51 -23.30 -5.77
CA LYS A 133 4.50 -24.30 -6.20
C LYS A 133 4.53 -25.45 -5.19
N GLN A 134 3.50 -26.28 -5.24
CA GLN A 134 3.40 -27.47 -4.40
C GLN A 134 4.13 -28.64 -5.06
N SER A 135 5.21 -29.10 -4.44
CA SER A 135 5.99 -30.25 -4.93
C SER A 135 5.61 -31.52 -4.18
N GLN A 136 5.75 -32.69 -4.82
CA GLN A 136 5.50 -33.98 -4.16
C GLN A 136 6.34 -34.17 -2.87
N LYS A 137 7.56 -33.62 -2.83
CA LYS A 137 8.40 -33.64 -1.62
C LYS A 137 7.75 -32.86 -0.48
N LEU A 138 7.19 -31.70 -0.78
CA LEU A 138 6.46 -30.88 0.20
C LEU A 138 5.18 -31.59 0.66
N GLU A 139 4.41 -32.18 -0.27
CA GLU A 139 3.19 -32.92 0.04
C GLU A 139 3.44 -34.10 0.99
N LYS A 140 4.48 -34.89 0.73
CA LYS A 140 4.91 -35.98 1.62
C LYS A 140 5.26 -35.48 3.01
N LYS A 141 5.99 -34.35 3.11
CA LYS A 141 6.36 -33.78 4.41
C LYS A 141 5.14 -33.25 5.17
N ILE A 142 4.20 -32.60 4.48
CA ILE A 142 2.93 -32.15 5.07
C ILE A 142 2.14 -33.36 5.62
N ALA A 143 2.00 -34.43 4.83
CA ALA A 143 1.28 -35.63 5.24
C ALA A 143 1.91 -36.32 6.46
N GLU A 144 3.25 -36.39 6.50
CA GLU A 144 4.01 -36.93 7.63
C GLU A 144 3.76 -36.12 8.91
N MET A 145 3.82 -34.79 8.82
CA MET A 145 3.57 -33.90 9.97
C MET A 145 2.11 -33.99 10.43
N HIS A 146 1.15 -33.97 9.50
CA HIS A 146 -0.27 -34.14 9.81
C HIS A 146 -0.52 -35.43 10.61
N LYS A 147 0.07 -36.55 10.17
CA LYS A 147 -0.06 -37.85 10.83
C LYS A 147 0.62 -37.93 12.21
N ASN A 148 1.82 -37.37 12.34
CA ASN A 148 2.69 -37.64 13.49
C ASN A 148 2.69 -36.53 14.57
N GLU A 149 2.46 -35.26 14.17
CA GLU A 149 2.71 -34.10 15.04
C GLU A 149 1.43 -33.30 15.39
N PHE A 150 0.38 -33.38 14.56
CA PHE A 150 -0.80 -32.52 14.68
C PHE A 150 -2.04 -33.20 15.27
N ARG A 151 -1.99 -34.52 15.48
CA ARG A 151 -3.08 -35.31 16.05
C ARG A 151 -3.58 -34.74 17.38
N GLY A 152 -4.90 -34.64 17.53
CA GLY A 152 -5.58 -34.13 18.71
C GLY A 152 -5.70 -32.61 18.76
N GLN A 153 -5.16 -31.87 17.79
CA GLN A 153 -5.39 -30.43 17.71
C GLN A 153 -6.77 -30.14 17.12
N SER A 154 -7.55 -29.32 17.82
CA SER A 154 -8.78 -28.77 17.24
C SER A 154 -8.46 -27.78 16.12
N PRO A 155 -9.40 -27.51 15.18
CA PRO A 155 -9.20 -26.52 14.13
C PRO A 155 -8.76 -25.16 14.67
N ALA A 156 -9.40 -24.66 15.74
CA ALA A 156 -9.03 -23.41 16.39
C ALA A 156 -7.57 -23.36 16.86
N VAL A 157 -7.03 -24.48 17.35
CA VAL A 157 -5.63 -24.59 17.80
C VAL A 157 -4.68 -24.62 16.59
N ALA A 158 -5.00 -25.41 15.56
CA ALA A 158 -4.20 -25.48 14.34
C ALA A 158 -4.14 -24.14 13.60
N GLU A 159 -5.28 -23.45 13.47
CA GLU A 159 -5.42 -22.09 12.93
C GLU A 159 -4.56 -21.10 13.73
N PHE A 160 -4.61 -21.18 15.05
CA PHE A 160 -3.83 -20.31 15.92
C PHE A 160 -2.32 -20.55 15.79
N ASN A 161 -1.89 -21.81 15.75
CA ASN A 161 -0.50 -22.19 15.53
C ASN A 161 0.02 -21.67 14.18
N LEU A 162 -0.81 -21.72 13.13
CA LEU A 162 -0.50 -21.11 11.84
C LEU A 162 -0.27 -19.60 11.96
N LEU A 163 -1.13 -18.89 12.70
CA LEU A 163 -0.97 -17.44 12.89
C LEU A 163 0.33 -17.10 13.63
N LEU A 164 0.69 -17.87 14.67
CA LEU A 164 1.96 -17.69 15.39
C LEU A 164 3.16 -17.90 14.47
N LYS A 165 3.13 -18.98 13.67
CA LYS A 165 4.19 -19.28 12.72
C LYS A 165 4.30 -18.19 11.65
N ALA A 166 3.17 -17.81 11.05
CA ALA A 166 3.12 -16.79 10.01
C ALA A 166 3.66 -15.45 10.50
N ASN A 167 3.33 -15.03 11.74
CA ASN A 167 3.82 -13.79 12.33
C ASN A 167 5.35 -13.71 12.45
N SER A 168 6.04 -14.86 12.55
CA SER A 168 7.51 -14.91 12.61
C SER A 168 8.20 -14.68 11.25
N LEU A 169 7.46 -14.76 10.14
CA LEU A 169 8.01 -14.67 8.78
C LEU A 169 8.15 -13.21 8.31
N GLU A 170 9.18 -12.94 7.51
CA GLU A 170 9.53 -11.56 7.13
C GLU A 170 8.47 -10.85 6.29
N THR A 171 7.67 -11.59 5.52
CA THR A 171 6.61 -11.01 4.67
C THR A 171 5.22 -11.09 5.31
N TYR A 172 5.14 -11.39 6.62
CA TYR A 172 3.89 -11.33 7.36
C TYR A 172 3.23 -9.95 7.24
N GLY A 173 1.98 -9.96 6.77
CA GLY A 173 1.17 -8.75 6.60
C GLY A 173 1.63 -7.82 5.48
N VAL A 174 2.56 -8.24 4.61
CA VAL A 174 2.99 -7.44 3.46
C VAL A 174 1.92 -7.48 2.36
N ASP A 175 1.34 -6.32 2.03
CA ASP A 175 0.64 -6.10 0.76
C ASP A 175 1.57 -5.38 -0.22
N PRO A 176 2.26 -6.11 -1.11
CA PRO A 176 3.34 -5.51 -1.89
C PRO A 176 2.80 -4.57 -2.97
N HIS A 177 3.36 -3.37 -3.00
CA HIS A 177 3.12 -2.35 -4.01
C HIS A 177 4.31 -2.29 -4.99
N PRO A 178 4.13 -2.69 -6.26
CA PRO A 178 5.21 -2.67 -7.24
C PRO A 178 5.60 -1.23 -7.60
N CYS A 179 6.88 -0.92 -7.49
CA CYS A 179 7.48 0.39 -7.77
C CYS A 179 8.86 0.22 -8.44
N LYS A 180 9.46 1.32 -8.88
CA LYS A 180 10.87 1.38 -9.25
C LYS A 180 11.65 2.23 -8.25
N ASP A 181 12.85 1.81 -7.87
CA ASP A 181 13.73 2.64 -7.05
C ASP A 181 14.36 3.79 -7.85
N SER A 182 15.31 4.52 -7.25
CA SER A 182 16.06 5.59 -7.91
C SER A 182 16.98 5.09 -9.05
N PHE A 183 17.32 3.80 -9.06
CA PHE A 183 18.17 3.17 -10.07
C PHE A 183 17.36 2.51 -11.19
N GLY A 184 16.02 2.56 -11.12
CA GLY A 184 15.12 1.94 -12.09
C GLY A 184 14.81 0.47 -11.84
N THR A 185 15.34 -0.09 -10.75
CA THR A 185 15.14 -1.48 -10.32
C THR A 185 13.72 -1.68 -9.82
N THR A 186 13.07 -2.77 -10.27
CA THR A 186 11.76 -3.17 -9.74
C THR A 186 11.88 -3.56 -8.27
N THR A 187 11.06 -2.91 -7.43
CA THR A 187 11.01 -3.15 -5.99
C THR A 187 9.55 -3.24 -5.52
N PHE A 188 9.34 -3.96 -4.43
CA PHE A 188 8.03 -4.12 -3.81
C PHE A 188 8.03 -3.46 -2.44
N LEU A 189 7.15 -2.47 -2.27
CA LEU A 189 7.00 -1.73 -1.02
C LEU A 189 5.89 -2.35 -0.19
N GLY A 190 6.06 -2.39 1.13
CA GLY A 190 5.05 -2.89 2.06
C GLY A 190 4.97 -2.05 3.32
N PHE A 191 3.81 -2.10 3.98
CA PHE A 191 3.57 -1.51 5.29
C PHE A 191 3.09 -2.62 6.21
N THR A 192 3.86 -2.90 7.27
CA THR A 192 3.56 -3.97 8.22
C THR A 192 3.45 -3.42 9.64
N ALA A 193 3.06 -4.26 10.60
CA ALA A 193 3.06 -3.87 12.00
C ALA A 193 4.44 -3.42 12.51
N ALA A 194 5.53 -3.95 11.93
CA ALA A 194 6.89 -3.59 12.31
C ALA A 194 7.35 -2.26 11.70
N GLY A 195 6.92 -1.92 10.49
CA GLY A 195 7.38 -0.71 9.80
C GLY A 195 7.13 -0.69 8.30
N PHE A 196 7.79 0.25 7.63
CA PHE A 196 7.89 0.30 6.18
C PHE A 196 8.99 -0.66 5.70
N VAL A 197 8.66 -1.52 4.75
CA VAL A 197 9.56 -2.54 4.21
C VAL A 197 9.72 -2.39 2.70
N VAL A 198 10.91 -2.71 2.22
CA VAL A 198 11.24 -2.70 0.79
C VAL A 198 11.88 -4.05 0.44
N PHE A 199 11.33 -4.70 -0.58
CA PHE A 199 11.82 -5.96 -1.12
C PHE A 199 12.32 -5.78 -2.55
N GLN A 200 13.42 -6.46 -2.86
CA GLN A 200 13.93 -6.64 -4.22
C GLN A 200 14.02 -8.15 -4.46
N GLY A 201 13.20 -8.67 -5.39
CA GLY A 201 12.91 -10.10 -5.45
C GLY A 201 12.42 -10.62 -4.10
N ASN A 202 13.06 -11.68 -3.59
CA ASN A 202 12.72 -12.29 -2.28
C ASN A 202 13.54 -11.74 -1.10
N LYS A 203 14.35 -10.70 -1.31
CA LYS A 203 15.24 -10.15 -0.27
C LYS A 203 14.69 -8.82 0.25
N ARG A 204 14.55 -8.72 1.57
CA ARG A 204 14.24 -7.46 2.24
C ARG A 204 15.48 -6.58 2.27
N ILE A 205 15.45 -5.48 1.52
CA ILE A 205 16.57 -4.53 1.44
C ILE A 205 16.46 -3.41 2.47
N HIS A 206 15.24 -3.01 2.83
CA HIS A 206 15.03 -2.02 3.89
C HIS A 206 13.91 -2.43 4.85
N LEU A 207 14.11 -2.10 6.13
CA LEU A 207 13.09 -2.06 7.17
C LEU A 207 13.28 -0.75 7.95
N LEU A 208 12.35 0.18 7.81
CA LEU A 208 12.26 1.40 8.62
C LEU A 208 11.12 1.23 9.62
N LYS A 209 11.46 1.08 10.90
CA LYS A 209 10.47 0.96 11.97
C LYS A 209 9.63 2.22 12.05
N TRP A 210 8.39 2.11 12.52
CA TRP A 210 7.48 3.27 12.57
C TRP A 210 8.00 4.44 13.42
N CYS A 211 8.79 4.16 14.47
CA CYS A 211 9.48 5.19 15.26
C CYS A 211 10.50 5.98 14.43
N ASP A 212 11.12 5.34 13.44
CA ASP A 212 12.16 5.91 12.59
C ASP A 212 11.58 6.56 11.34
N VAL A 213 10.31 6.33 11.01
CA VAL A 213 9.61 7.01 9.90
C VAL A 213 9.07 8.36 10.39
N TYR A 214 9.64 9.44 9.87
CA TYR A 214 9.29 10.81 10.24
C TYR A 214 8.16 11.37 9.38
N LYS A 215 8.21 11.13 8.06
CA LYS A 215 7.25 11.70 7.11
C LYS A 215 7.12 10.84 5.87
N LEU A 216 5.89 10.77 5.36
CA LEU A 216 5.57 10.19 4.06
C LEU A 216 5.03 11.30 3.14
N LYS A 217 5.58 11.41 1.94
CA LYS A 217 5.18 12.40 0.94
C LYS A 217 5.03 11.71 -0.41
N PHE A 218 4.17 12.23 -1.28
CA PHE A 218 4.22 11.90 -2.70
C PHE A 218 4.16 13.17 -3.54
N GLU A 219 4.72 13.10 -4.74
CA GLU A 219 4.73 14.17 -5.74
C GLU A 219 4.67 13.55 -7.14
N GLY A 220 3.58 13.78 -7.86
CA GLY A 220 3.33 13.11 -9.14
C GLY A 220 3.32 11.59 -8.98
N LYS A 221 4.29 10.91 -9.60
CA LYS A 221 4.49 9.45 -9.53
C LYS A 221 5.54 9.04 -8.49
N THR A 222 6.15 9.99 -7.79
CA THR A 222 7.27 9.70 -6.87
C THR A 222 6.79 9.72 -5.42
N PHE A 223 7.01 8.62 -4.72
CA PHE A 223 6.76 8.44 -3.30
C PHE A 223 8.07 8.61 -2.52
N TYR A 224 8.02 9.37 -1.43
CA TYR A 224 9.16 9.66 -0.58
C TYR A 224 8.91 9.21 0.85
N VAL A 225 9.89 8.49 1.41
CA VAL A 225 9.91 8.07 2.81
C VAL A 225 11.08 8.77 3.50
N PHE A 226 10.76 9.65 4.43
CA PHE A 226 11.75 10.32 5.27
C PHE A 226 11.83 9.58 6.60
N GLY A 227 13.02 9.12 6.96
CA GLY A 227 13.23 8.44 8.22
C GLY A 227 14.68 8.45 8.68
N ALA A 228 15.01 7.50 9.57
CA ALA A 228 16.39 7.22 9.95
C ALA A 228 16.72 5.73 9.85
N GLN A 229 17.95 5.43 9.47
CA GLN A 229 18.51 4.07 9.48
C GLN A 229 19.91 4.14 10.08
N LYS A 230 20.17 3.32 11.12
CA LYS A 230 21.44 3.36 11.88
C LYS A 230 21.80 4.79 12.33
N GLU A 231 20.82 5.50 12.91
CA GLU A 231 20.93 6.88 13.42
C GLU A 231 21.20 7.98 12.36
N LYS A 232 21.29 7.62 11.08
CA LYS A 232 21.44 8.59 9.98
C LYS A 232 20.10 8.87 9.34
N LYS A 233 19.81 10.15 9.11
CA LYS A 233 18.64 10.58 8.33
C LYS A 233 18.74 10.00 6.91
N VAL A 234 17.68 9.35 6.46
CA VAL A 234 17.57 8.75 5.14
C VAL A 234 16.31 9.26 4.45
N VAL A 235 16.41 9.47 3.14
CA VAL A 235 15.28 9.78 2.26
C VAL A 235 15.26 8.73 1.16
N LEU A 236 14.26 7.86 1.18
CA LEU A 236 14.05 6.86 0.14
C LEU A 236 13.04 7.40 -0.86
N SER A 237 13.29 7.20 -2.16
CA SER A 237 12.41 7.62 -3.25
C SER A 237 12.05 6.44 -4.15
N PHE A 238 10.77 6.36 -4.52
CA PHE A 238 10.23 5.28 -5.34
C PHE A 238 9.26 5.82 -6.39
N HIS A 239 9.32 5.30 -7.61
CA HIS A 239 8.49 5.70 -8.73
C HIS A 239 7.40 4.66 -8.99
N THR A 240 6.14 5.08 -8.96
CA THR A 240 4.98 4.24 -9.32
C THR A 240 4.64 4.39 -10.80
N SER A 241 3.80 3.48 -11.33
CA SER A 241 3.33 3.53 -12.72
C SER A 241 2.46 4.77 -13.01
N THR A 242 1.59 5.12 -12.07
CA THR A 242 0.64 6.24 -12.19
C THR A 242 0.62 7.13 -10.95
N PRO A 243 0.20 8.41 -11.05
CA PRO A 243 0.02 9.27 -9.88
C PRO A 243 -1.07 8.77 -8.93
N ALA A 244 -2.11 8.11 -9.47
CA ALA A 244 -3.17 7.50 -8.68
C ALA A 244 -2.62 6.37 -7.80
N ALA A 245 -1.76 5.50 -8.35
CA ALA A 245 -1.07 4.46 -7.58
C ALA A 245 -0.17 5.07 -6.49
N CYS A 246 0.55 6.16 -6.80
CA CYS A 246 1.39 6.88 -5.83
C CYS A 246 0.57 7.45 -4.67
N LYS A 247 -0.56 8.09 -4.98
CA LYS A 247 -1.50 8.62 -3.99
C LYS A 247 -2.09 7.53 -3.12
N HIS A 248 -2.46 6.38 -3.71
CA HIS A 248 -2.94 5.22 -2.97
C HIS A 248 -1.88 4.67 -2.02
N LEU A 249 -0.66 4.45 -2.51
CA LEU A 249 0.49 4.03 -1.72
C LEU A 249 0.74 4.97 -0.54
N TRP A 250 0.71 6.28 -0.77
CA TRP A 250 0.86 7.29 0.28
C TRP A 250 -0.25 7.22 1.32
N LYS A 251 -1.53 7.08 0.90
CA LYS A 251 -2.65 6.89 1.84
C LYS A 251 -2.44 5.64 2.70
N CYS A 252 -2.12 4.51 2.09
CA CYS A 252 -1.84 3.26 2.82
C CYS A 252 -0.72 3.44 3.83
N GLY A 253 0.38 4.11 3.45
CA GLY A 253 1.48 4.39 4.36
C GLY A 253 1.10 5.30 5.52
N VAL A 254 0.33 6.36 5.26
CA VAL A 254 -0.16 7.27 6.31
C VAL A 254 -1.11 6.55 7.27
N GLU A 255 -2.03 5.73 6.76
CA GLU A 255 -2.95 4.93 7.58
C GLU A 255 -2.21 3.92 8.46
N ASN A 256 -1.23 3.20 7.90
CA ASN A 256 -0.44 2.24 8.67
C ASN A 256 0.45 2.93 9.71
N GLN A 257 1.07 4.07 9.35
CA GLN A 257 1.81 4.87 10.31
C GLN A 257 0.90 5.34 11.45
N ALA A 258 -0.29 5.85 11.12
CA ALA A 258 -1.29 6.26 12.11
C ALA A 258 -1.65 5.11 13.07
N PHE A 259 -2.01 3.95 12.51
CA PHE A 259 -2.45 2.78 13.29
C PHE A 259 -1.36 2.23 14.20
N TYR A 260 -0.13 2.03 13.71
CA TYR A 260 0.92 1.35 14.48
C TYR A 260 1.82 2.27 15.31
N LYS A 261 2.02 3.53 14.89
CA LYS A 261 2.98 4.45 15.54
C LYS A 261 2.39 5.13 16.79
N TYR A 262 1.14 5.56 16.72
CA TYR A 262 0.57 6.46 17.71
C TYR A 262 0.01 5.71 18.91
N ALA A 263 0.01 6.37 20.08
CA ALA A 263 -0.53 5.78 21.30
C ALA A 263 -2.05 5.98 21.41
N LYS A 264 -2.56 7.09 20.86
CA LYS A 264 -3.99 7.42 20.82
C LYS A 264 -4.36 8.01 19.47
N SER A 265 -5.57 7.74 19.00
CA SER A 265 -6.10 8.29 17.75
C SER A 265 -6.19 9.82 17.77
N SER A 266 -6.45 10.42 18.94
CA SER A 266 -6.50 11.88 19.13
C SER A 266 -5.18 12.62 18.88
N GLN A 267 -4.04 11.90 18.86
CA GLN A 267 -2.72 12.49 18.56
C GLN A 267 -2.48 12.66 17.05
N ILE A 268 -3.33 12.07 16.22
CA ILE A 268 -3.11 12.00 14.77
C ILE A 268 -3.60 13.29 14.13
N LYS A 269 -2.68 14.00 13.49
CA LYS A 269 -2.99 15.21 12.72
C LYS A 269 -3.36 14.86 11.28
N THR A 270 -4.12 15.72 10.62
CA THR A 270 -4.38 15.61 9.17
C THR A 270 -3.06 15.72 8.40
N MET A 271 -2.79 14.76 7.53
CA MET A 271 -1.58 14.71 6.72
C MET A 271 -1.81 15.37 5.36
N SER A 272 -0.89 16.23 4.94
CA SER A 272 -0.89 16.86 3.62
C SER A 272 0.28 16.39 2.77
N SER A 273 0.02 16.06 1.51
CA SER A 273 1.05 15.68 0.53
C SER A 273 1.97 16.86 0.13
N SER A 274 1.50 18.10 0.30
CA SER A 274 2.19 19.32 -0.14
C SER A 274 2.12 20.43 0.90
N LYS A 275 3.14 21.31 0.94
CA LYS A 275 3.15 22.51 1.78
C LYS A 275 2.52 23.74 1.11
N ILE A 276 2.08 23.61 -0.14
CA ILE A 276 1.51 24.72 -0.94
C ILE A 276 -0.02 24.64 -0.86
N PHE A 277 -0.63 25.77 -0.48
CA PHE A 277 -1.97 25.89 0.08
C PHE A 277 -3.16 25.40 -0.76
N PHE A 278 -2.99 25.01 -2.03
CA PHE A 278 -4.13 24.65 -2.89
C PHE A 278 -3.91 23.45 -3.84
N LYS A 279 -2.75 22.77 -3.78
CA LYS A 279 -2.42 21.67 -4.73
C LYS A 279 -1.97 20.36 -4.04
N GLY A 280 -2.37 20.17 -2.78
CA GLY A 280 -2.03 19.00 -1.97
C GLY A 280 -3.23 18.06 -1.75
N SER A 281 -2.99 16.75 -1.73
CA SER A 281 -3.95 15.80 -1.18
C SER A 281 -3.86 15.84 0.35
N ARG A 282 -5.00 16.04 1.02
CA ARG A 282 -5.13 15.91 2.47
C ARG A 282 -5.76 14.57 2.81
N PHE A 283 -5.30 13.96 3.88
CA PHE A 283 -5.83 12.70 4.40
C PHE A 283 -5.87 12.74 5.93
N ARG A 284 -7.04 12.40 6.49
CA ARG A 284 -7.25 12.27 7.91
C ARG A 284 -7.55 10.80 8.22
N TYR A 285 -6.74 10.23 9.10
CA TYR A 285 -7.00 8.89 9.60
C TYR A 285 -8.28 8.86 10.43
N SER A 286 -9.04 7.77 10.33
CA SER A 286 -10.28 7.54 11.05
C SER A 286 -10.27 6.09 11.56
N GLY A 287 -10.59 5.90 12.84
CA GLY A 287 -10.52 4.61 13.52
C GLY A 287 -9.65 4.65 14.79
N LYS A 288 -9.57 3.51 15.48
CA LYS A 288 -8.71 3.33 16.66
C LYS A 288 -7.29 2.93 16.24
N VAL A 289 -6.29 3.41 16.98
CA VAL A 289 -4.90 2.95 16.78
C VAL A 289 -4.68 1.58 17.41
N ALA A 290 -3.64 0.86 16.99
CA ALA A 290 -3.34 -0.50 17.44
C ALA A 290 -3.38 -0.68 18.98
N LYS A 291 -2.85 0.30 19.73
CA LYS A 291 -2.88 0.26 21.21
C LYS A 291 -4.29 0.34 21.77
N GLU A 292 -5.14 1.21 21.21
CA GLU A 292 -6.55 1.34 21.61
C GLU A 292 -7.35 0.10 21.22
N VAL A 293 -7.04 -0.53 20.08
CA VAL A 293 -7.67 -1.79 19.66
C VAL A 293 -7.34 -2.92 20.61
N VAL A 294 -6.06 -3.08 20.97
CA VAL A 294 -5.61 -4.08 21.96
C VAL A 294 -6.23 -3.83 23.32
N GLU A 295 -6.28 -2.56 23.76
CA GLU A 295 -6.92 -2.20 25.03
C GLU A 295 -8.42 -2.53 25.02
N ALA A 296 -9.14 -2.19 23.94
CA ALA A 296 -10.55 -2.51 23.78
C ALA A 296 -10.79 -4.03 23.73
N SER A 297 -9.94 -4.77 23.02
CA SER A 297 -10.00 -6.23 22.92
C SER A 297 -9.85 -6.90 24.30
N SER A 298 -8.91 -6.42 25.11
CA SER A 298 -8.68 -6.95 26.47
C SER A 298 -9.93 -6.86 27.36
N LYS A 299 -10.76 -5.83 27.15
CA LYS A 299 -11.98 -5.53 27.91
C LYS A 299 -13.22 -6.30 27.42
N ILE A 300 -13.15 -7.07 26.35
CA ILE A 300 -14.31 -7.86 25.86
C ILE A 300 -14.73 -8.87 26.93
N GLN A 301 -15.97 -8.79 27.41
CA GLN A 301 -16.55 -9.71 28.39
C GLN A 301 -17.81 -10.32 27.77
N ARG A 302 -17.62 -11.27 26.86
CA ARG A 302 -18.70 -12.09 26.30
C ARG A 302 -18.18 -13.48 26.00
N GLU A 303 -19.10 -14.42 25.84
CA GLU A 303 -18.77 -15.71 25.23
C GLU A 303 -18.42 -15.50 23.75
N PRO A 304 -17.34 -16.11 23.24
CA PRO A 304 -16.98 -16.02 21.84
C PRO A 304 -18.14 -16.52 20.95
N PRO A 305 -18.44 -15.84 19.83
CA PRO A 305 -19.43 -16.31 18.90
C PRO A 305 -18.96 -17.61 18.24
N GLU A 306 -19.91 -18.48 17.87
CA GLU A 306 -19.60 -19.72 17.17
C GLU A 306 -19.04 -19.42 15.78
N VAL A 307 -17.83 -19.94 15.52
CA VAL A 307 -17.15 -19.79 14.24
C VAL A 307 -17.62 -20.90 13.31
N HIS A 308 -18.47 -20.53 12.36
CA HIS A 308 -18.91 -21.42 11.29
C HIS A 308 -17.78 -21.58 10.27
N ARG A 309 -17.09 -22.72 10.35
CA ARG A 309 -16.04 -23.09 9.40
C ARG A 309 -16.67 -23.72 8.18
N THR A 310 -16.57 -23.06 7.04
CA THR A 310 -16.85 -23.70 5.77
C THR A 310 -15.65 -24.58 5.43
N SER A 311 -15.81 -25.90 5.60
CA SER A 311 -14.83 -26.86 5.11
C SER A 311 -14.74 -26.74 3.59
N ILE A 312 -13.58 -27.03 3.02
CA ILE A 312 -13.49 -27.34 1.59
C ILE A 312 -14.25 -28.65 1.37
N THR A 313 -15.58 -28.62 1.31
CA THR A 313 -16.37 -29.72 0.77
C THR A 313 -16.00 -29.84 -0.69
N GLN A 314 -15.16 -30.83 -1.00
CA GLN A 314 -14.98 -31.45 -2.31
C GLN A 314 -15.27 -30.51 -3.49
N SER A 315 -14.51 -29.40 -3.60
CA SER A 315 -14.45 -28.69 -4.87
C SER A 315 -13.59 -29.54 -5.79
N ARG A 316 -14.19 -30.63 -6.30
CA ARG A 316 -13.82 -31.22 -7.58
C ARG A 316 -13.73 -30.07 -8.54
N SER A 317 -12.51 -29.58 -8.78
CA SER A 317 -12.14 -28.67 -9.86
C SER A 317 -13.34 -28.04 -10.57
N SER A 318 -13.93 -26.95 -10.07
CA SER A 318 -14.96 -26.28 -10.85
C SER A 318 -14.31 -25.69 -12.10
N PRO A 319 -14.67 -26.13 -13.32
CA PRO A 319 -14.07 -25.67 -14.56
C PRO A 319 -14.70 -24.33 -14.94
N SER A 320 -14.22 -23.24 -14.33
CA SER A 320 -14.48 -21.88 -14.82
C SER A 320 -13.28 -20.93 -14.66
N LEU A 321 -12.10 -21.46 -14.36
CA LEU A 321 -10.86 -20.87 -14.87
C LEU A 321 -10.91 -20.97 -16.40
N ASN A 322 -11.63 -20.03 -17.02
CA ASN A 322 -11.71 -19.89 -18.45
C ASN A 322 -10.28 -19.94 -19.01
N LYS A 323 -10.02 -20.98 -19.80
CA LYS A 323 -8.83 -21.22 -20.63
C LYS A 323 -8.69 -20.16 -21.73
N GLN A 324 -8.99 -18.89 -21.45
CA GLN A 324 -9.10 -17.84 -22.48
C GLN A 324 -8.33 -16.56 -22.19
N LEU A 325 -7.34 -16.62 -21.29
CA LEU A 325 -6.22 -15.67 -21.29
C LEU A 325 -4.84 -16.35 -21.16
N ILE A 326 -4.78 -17.67 -21.33
CA ILE A 326 -3.53 -18.34 -21.74
C ILE A 326 -3.57 -18.36 -23.27
N ILE A 327 -2.44 -18.07 -23.91
CA ILE A 327 -2.25 -17.78 -25.34
C ILE A 327 -2.34 -16.28 -25.66
N ASN A 328 -1.24 -15.59 -25.37
CA ASN A 328 -0.43 -14.96 -26.41
C ASN A 328 0.91 -14.60 -25.79
N MET A 329 1.84 -15.56 -25.80
CA MET A 329 3.26 -15.34 -26.04
C MET A 329 3.81 -16.72 -26.41
N GLU A 330 3.82 -16.97 -27.71
CA GLU A 330 4.58 -18.04 -28.34
C GLU A 330 6.05 -17.94 -27.88
N PRO A 331 6.73 -19.06 -27.54
CA PRO A 331 8.13 -18.99 -27.17
C PRO A 331 8.92 -18.66 -28.43
N LEU A 332 9.45 -17.43 -28.52
CA LEU A 332 10.50 -17.14 -29.49
C LEU A 332 11.69 -18.03 -29.15
N GLN A 333 11.99 -18.98 -30.04
CA GLN A 333 13.24 -19.72 -30.02
C GLN A 333 14.41 -18.74 -30.01
N PRO A 334 15.55 -19.07 -29.35
CA PRO A 334 16.73 -18.22 -29.40
C PRO A 334 17.19 -18.10 -30.85
N LEU A 335 17.04 -16.92 -31.44
CA LEU A 335 17.79 -16.56 -32.64
C LEU A 335 19.25 -16.41 -32.21
N LEU A 336 20.08 -17.31 -32.74
CA LEU A 336 21.53 -17.19 -32.75
C LEU A 336 21.93 -15.76 -33.18
N PRO A 337 22.94 -15.15 -32.56
CA PRO A 337 23.41 -13.84 -32.98
C PRO A 337 23.94 -13.93 -34.43
N SER A 338 23.31 -13.18 -35.33
CA SER A 338 23.82 -12.92 -36.68
C SER A 338 25.10 -12.07 -36.57
N PRO A 339 26.13 -12.33 -37.41
CA PRO A 339 27.42 -11.67 -37.32
C PRO A 339 27.33 -10.23 -37.83
N CYS A 340 27.79 -9.27 -37.03
CA CYS A 340 28.12 -7.93 -37.53
C CYS A 340 29.61 -7.89 -37.87
N GLU A 341 29.84 -7.95 -39.18
CA GLU A 341 30.76 -7.16 -40.01
C GLU A 341 32.06 -6.63 -39.37
N GLU A 342 33.13 -7.06 -40.02
CA GLU A 342 34.52 -6.63 -39.95
C GLU A 342 34.66 -5.16 -40.42
N GLU A 343 35.38 -4.33 -39.66
CA GLU A 343 36.03 -3.13 -40.20
C GLU A 343 37.55 -3.28 -40.04
N GLU A 344 38.21 -3.35 -41.19
CA GLU A 344 39.65 -3.43 -41.37
C GLU A 344 40.35 -2.10 -41.00
N VAL A 345 41.53 -2.20 -40.38
CA VAL A 345 42.55 -1.14 -40.43
C VAL A 345 43.92 -1.80 -40.69
N PRO A 346 44.74 -1.31 -41.63
CA PRO A 346 45.77 -2.10 -42.29
C PRO A 346 47.09 -2.18 -41.52
N LEU A 347 47.80 -3.29 -41.76
CA LEU A 347 49.20 -3.57 -41.39
C LEU A 347 50.17 -2.76 -42.25
N ASP A 348 51.23 -2.22 -41.63
CA ASP A 348 52.56 -2.20 -42.24
C ASP A 348 53.71 -2.21 -41.20
N GLU A 349 54.84 -2.70 -41.69
CA GLU A 349 56.11 -3.22 -41.14
C GLU A 349 56.87 -2.53 -39.98
N GLY A 350 57.69 -3.32 -39.26
CA GLY A 350 59.07 -2.92 -38.94
C GLY A 350 59.65 -3.16 -37.51
N ILE A 351 60.36 -4.29 -37.34
CA ILE A 351 61.63 -4.54 -36.59
C ILE A 351 61.89 -3.93 -35.17
N GLN A 352 62.13 -4.80 -34.15
CA GLN A 352 63.36 -4.96 -33.31
C GLN A 352 63.12 -5.58 -31.90
N LEU A 353 63.95 -6.58 -31.55
CA LEU A 353 64.25 -7.20 -30.22
C LEU A 353 65.15 -6.26 -29.37
N PRO A 354 65.68 -6.58 -28.13
CA PRO A 354 65.41 -7.66 -27.15
C PRO A 354 65.36 -7.23 -25.65
N LYS A 355 64.96 -8.17 -24.75
CA LYS A 355 65.71 -8.70 -23.57
C LYS A 355 64.77 -9.23 -22.45
N GLU A 356 64.76 -10.54 -22.17
CA GLU A 356 65.50 -11.28 -21.09
C GLU A 356 64.80 -11.09 -19.71
N GLU A 357 64.49 -12.09 -18.87
CA GLU A 357 65.15 -13.35 -18.53
C GLU A 357 64.18 -14.47 -18.08
N GLU A 358 64.65 -15.71 -18.26
CA GLU A 358 64.13 -16.98 -17.75
C GLU A 358 64.39 -17.16 -16.24
N ILE A 359 63.68 -18.10 -15.59
CA ILE A 359 64.29 -19.31 -14.99
C ILE A 359 63.21 -20.24 -14.38
N SER A 360 63.49 -21.51 -14.59
CA SER A 360 62.79 -22.79 -14.46
C SER A 360 62.57 -23.38 -13.05
N VAL A 361 61.49 -24.19 -12.99
CA VAL A 361 61.19 -25.47 -12.27
C VAL A 361 62.41 -26.26 -11.69
N PRO A 362 62.32 -27.19 -10.70
CA PRO A 362 61.46 -28.40 -10.76
C PRO A 362 60.95 -29.08 -9.45
N VAL A 363 60.13 -30.11 -9.72
CA VAL A 363 59.47 -31.17 -8.93
C VAL A 363 60.43 -32.16 -8.22
N THR A 364 59.98 -32.82 -7.13
CA THR A 364 60.17 -34.26 -6.72
C THR A 364 59.64 -34.42 -5.27
N SER A 365 59.05 -35.51 -4.76
CA SER A 365 59.27 -36.98 -4.83
C SER A 365 58.09 -37.68 -4.07
N SER A 366 57.43 -38.72 -4.61
CA SER A 366 57.64 -40.19 -4.47
C SER A 366 56.84 -40.92 -3.37
N SER A 367 56.09 -41.97 -3.79
CA SER A 367 55.32 -42.99 -3.04
C SER A 367 56.20 -43.99 -2.22
N PRO A 368 55.65 -45.01 -1.48
CA PRO A 368 55.09 -46.28 -2.04
C PRO A 368 53.86 -46.91 -1.28
N VAL A 369 52.85 -47.54 -1.94
CA VAL A 369 52.56 -49.01 -2.20
C VAL A 369 52.35 -49.88 -0.93
N LYS A 370 51.28 -50.67 -0.65
CA LYS A 370 50.64 -51.86 -1.31
C LYS A 370 49.35 -52.23 -0.50
N ASP A 371 48.15 -52.41 -1.07
CA ASP A 371 47.51 -53.64 -1.62
C ASP A 371 46.79 -54.56 -0.59
N THR A 372 45.45 -54.66 -0.69
CA THR A 372 44.64 -55.91 -0.71
C THR A 372 43.15 -55.53 -0.82
N GLY A 373 42.45 -56.08 -1.80
CA GLY A 373 41.03 -55.86 -2.03
C GLY A 373 40.12 -56.74 -1.17
N GLU A 374 38.87 -56.30 -1.03
CA GLU A 374 37.69 -57.14 -0.84
C GLU A 374 36.45 -56.35 -1.28
N ASP A 375 35.56 -57.04 -1.96
CA ASP A 375 34.41 -56.59 -2.74
C ASP A 375 33.15 -56.73 -1.86
N VAL A 376 32.51 -55.63 -1.46
CA VAL A 376 31.15 -55.66 -0.85
C VAL A 376 30.41 -54.36 -1.15
N ASP A 377 29.25 -54.51 -1.82
CA ASP A 377 28.16 -53.54 -1.98
C ASP A 377 27.90 -52.70 -0.72
N LEU A 378 27.78 -51.37 -0.86
CA LEU A 378 26.94 -50.52 -0.01
C LEU A 378 26.66 -49.20 -0.74
N ALA A 379 25.46 -49.13 -1.31
CA ALA A 379 24.76 -47.89 -1.61
C ALA A 379 24.42 -47.17 -0.28
N ILE A 380 24.11 -45.85 -0.39
CA ILE A 380 23.77 -44.89 0.70
C ILE A 380 25.05 -44.20 1.21
N GLU A 381 25.32 -42.91 1.01
CA GLU A 381 24.48 -41.73 1.26
C GLU A 381 25.12 -40.54 0.50
N GLN A 382 24.48 -40.03 -0.55
CA GLN A 382 24.76 -38.67 -1.03
C GLN A 382 23.68 -37.77 -0.43
N GLU A 383 23.99 -37.18 0.72
CA GLU A 383 23.29 -35.99 1.19
C GLU A 383 23.50 -34.87 0.15
N GLU A 384 22.55 -34.72 -0.77
CA GLU A 384 22.41 -33.50 -1.55
C GLU A 384 22.03 -32.36 -0.60
N LYS A 385 23.04 -31.64 -0.13
CA LYS A 385 22.92 -30.31 0.46
C LYS A 385 22.54 -29.31 -0.65
N MET A 386 21.35 -29.47 -1.23
CA MET A 386 20.75 -28.44 -2.08
C MET A 386 20.39 -27.25 -1.20
N LYS A 387 20.89 -26.07 -1.57
CA LYS A 387 20.47 -24.79 -0.98
C LYS A 387 18.96 -24.71 -1.04
N GLU A 388 18.30 -24.77 0.11
CA GLU A 388 16.87 -24.53 0.25
C GLU A 388 16.60 -23.07 -0.12
N GLU A 389 16.21 -22.83 -1.38
CA GLU A 389 15.69 -21.53 -1.78
C GLU A 389 14.29 -21.37 -1.18
N PRO A 390 13.99 -20.20 -0.58
CA PRO A 390 12.65 -19.93 -0.05
C PRO A 390 11.62 -20.02 -1.18
N LEU A 391 10.41 -20.49 -0.87
CA LEU A 391 9.32 -20.52 -1.84
C LEU A 391 9.02 -19.08 -2.27
N THR A 392 9.43 -18.76 -3.49
CA THR A 392 9.61 -17.39 -3.99
C THR A 392 8.28 -16.68 -4.27
N ILE A 393 8.22 -15.37 -4.02
CA ILE A 393 7.29 -14.48 -4.71
C ILE A 393 7.74 -14.48 -6.17
N SER A 394 7.03 -15.18 -7.05
CA SER A 394 7.39 -15.14 -8.46
C SER A 394 7.04 -13.76 -9.03
N GLU A 395 8.07 -13.04 -9.51
CA GLU A 395 7.93 -11.74 -10.19
C GLU A 395 6.94 -11.80 -11.37
N LEU A 396 6.75 -12.98 -11.96
CA LEU A 396 5.85 -13.25 -13.07
C LEU A 396 4.40 -13.58 -12.64
N VAL A 397 4.17 -13.98 -11.39
CA VAL A 397 2.86 -14.48 -10.91
C VAL A 397 2.11 -13.45 -10.08
N TYR A 398 2.82 -12.52 -9.43
CA TYR A 398 2.15 -11.54 -8.57
C TYR A 398 1.44 -10.44 -9.39
N ASN A 399 0.16 -10.66 -9.68
CA ASN A 399 -0.73 -9.62 -10.18
C ASN A 399 -1.50 -8.99 -9.00
N PRO A 400 -1.34 -7.69 -8.73
CA PRO A 400 -2.10 -7.03 -7.69
C PRO A 400 -3.62 -7.22 -7.85
N SER A 401 -4.14 -7.26 -9.06
CA SER A 401 -5.57 -7.44 -9.31
C SER A 401 -6.07 -8.86 -8.98
N ALA A 402 -5.21 -9.89 -9.04
CA ALA A 402 -5.59 -11.27 -8.71
C ALA A 402 -5.94 -11.48 -7.23
N SER A 403 -5.61 -10.52 -6.36
CA SER A 403 -6.00 -10.55 -4.96
C SER A 403 -7.51 -10.28 -4.73
N LEU A 404 -8.28 -10.01 -5.80
CA LEU A 404 -9.74 -9.91 -5.77
C LEU A 404 -10.48 -11.19 -6.14
N LEU A 405 -9.80 -12.33 -6.34
CA LEU A 405 -10.52 -13.57 -6.63
C LEU A 405 -11.58 -13.83 -5.53
N PRO A 406 -12.86 -14.00 -5.91
CA PRO A 406 -13.92 -14.29 -4.95
C PRO A 406 -13.66 -15.62 -4.24
N THR A 407 -14.03 -15.69 -2.97
CA THR A 407 -14.37 -16.97 -2.35
C THR A 407 -15.61 -17.49 -3.10
N PRO A 408 -15.67 -18.75 -3.56
CA PRO A 408 -16.90 -19.31 -4.07
C PRO A 408 -17.99 -19.12 -3.00
N VAL A 409 -19.09 -18.49 -3.39
CA VAL A 409 -20.26 -18.36 -2.54
C VAL A 409 -21.13 -19.53 -2.95
N ASP A 410 -21.41 -20.46 -2.03
CA ASP A 410 -22.51 -21.40 -2.23
C ASP A 410 -23.79 -20.57 -2.45
N ASP A 411 -24.62 -20.97 -3.40
CA ASP A 411 -25.81 -20.24 -3.87
C ASP A 411 -26.93 -20.06 -2.80
N GLU A 412 -26.63 -20.19 -1.50
CA GLU A 412 -27.57 -20.02 -0.39
C GLU A 412 -27.56 -18.64 0.28
N ILE A 413 -26.69 -17.69 -0.14
CA ILE A 413 -26.65 -16.33 0.44
C ILE A 413 -27.54 -15.34 -0.36
N ASP A 414 -28.81 -15.67 -0.55
CA ASP A 414 -29.80 -14.73 -1.12
C ASP A 414 -30.55 -13.92 -0.04
N MET A 415 -30.28 -14.14 1.25
CA MET A 415 -31.06 -13.50 2.34
C MET A 415 -30.51 -12.17 2.89
N LEU A 416 -29.39 -11.63 2.38
CA LEU A 416 -28.77 -10.43 2.97
C LEU A 416 -29.46 -9.10 2.61
N PHE A 417 -30.35 -9.08 1.61
CA PHE A 417 -31.00 -7.83 1.15
C PHE A 417 -32.51 -7.92 0.93
N ASP A 418 -33.19 -8.92 1.49
CA ASP A 418 -34.66 -8.94 1.46
C ASP A 418 -35.23 -8.09 2.61
N THR A 419 -35.50 -6.83 2.31
CA THR A 419 -36.47 -6.04 3.08
C THR A 419 -37.44 -5.35 2.13
N CYS A 420 -38.70 -5.77 2.24
CA CYS A 420 -39.87 -5.34 1.46
C CYS A 420 -40.08 -3.81 1.50
N PRO A 421 -40.52 -3.16 0.41
CA PRO A 421 -40.77 -1.72 0.39
C PRO A 421 -42.00 -1.39 1.24
N ARG A 422 -41.82 -0.65 2.33
CA ARG A 422 -42.94 -0.06 3.07
C ARG A 422 -43.07 1.42 2.71
N ALA A 423 -44.29 1.75 2.30
CA ALA A 423 -44.73 3.04 1.79
C ALA A 423 -44.36 4.23 2.69
N GLU A 424 -44.15 5.35 2.01
CA GLU A 424 -43.98 6.69 2.53
C GLU A 424 -44.95 7.01 3.67
N ASN A 425 -44.41 7.62 4.73
CA ASN A 425 -45.08 8.69 5.44
C ASN A 425 -44.00 9.66 5.90
N GLU A 426 -44.08 10.88 5.37
CA GLU A 426 -43.34 12.05 5.83
C GLU A 426 -43.57 12.25 7.33
N LYS A 427 -42.48 12.34 8.09
CA LYS A 427 -42.41 13.24 9.25
C LYS A 427 -40.95 13.62 9.49
N ASP A 428 -40.78 14.93 9.40
CA ASP A 428 -39.64 15.75 9.75
C ASP A 428 -39.12 15.36 11.15
N ASP A 429 -37.83 15.02 11.27
CA ASP A 429 -37.13 15.01 12.55
C ASP A 429 -35.72 15.57 12.35
N THR A 430 -35.54 16.68 13.03
CA THR A 430 -34.45 17.63 13.01
C THR A 430 -33.35 17.13 13.94
N ASP A 431 -32.35 16.42 13.43
CA ASP A 431 -31.19 15.95 14.24
C ASP A 431 -29.88 15.86 13.43
N SER A 432 -29.70 16.73 12.44
CA SER A 432 -28.46 16.78 11.61
C SER A 432 -27.70 18.11 11.69
N PHE A 433 -28.07 19.01 12.60
CA PHE A 433 -27.46 20.36 12.64
C PHE A 433 -26.21 20.43 13.54
N GLU A 434 -26.12 19.62 14.61
CA GLU A 434 -24.95 19.66 15.51
C GLU A 434 -23.67 19.04 14.88
N GLU A 435 -23.80 18.06 13.99
CA GLU A 435 -22.63 17.40 13.37
C GLU A 435 -22.04 18.20 12.19
N LEU A 436 -22.83 19.07 11.55
CA LEU A 436 -22.37 20.01 10.53
C LEU A 436 -21.70 21.24 11.16
N GLU A 437 -22.22 21.74 12.29
CA GLU A 437 -21.57 22.82 13.04
C GLU A 437 -20.23 22.39 13.65
N ALA A 438 -20.07 21.12 14.04
CA ALA A 438 -18.79 20.59 14.49
C ALA A 438 -17.72 20.55 13.37
N ASP A 439 -18.12 20.29 12.13
CA ASP A 439 -17.23 20.27 10.95
C ASP A 439 -16.92 21.70 10.48
N GLU A 440 -17.87 22.62 10.54
CA GLU A 440 -17.66 24.05 10.24
C GLU A 440 -16.79 24.73 11.31
N ASN A 441 -17.03 24.46 12.60
CA ASN A 441 -16.17 24.94 13.68
C ASN A 441 -14.75 24.35 13.60
N ALA A 442 -14.61 23.07 13.23
CA ALA A 442 -13.29 22.47 13.02
C ALA A 442 -12.57 23.07 11.79
N PHE A 443 -13.30 23.41 10.73
CA PHE A 443 -12.79 24.13 9.57
C PHE A 443 -12.34 25.55 9.94
N LEU A 444 -13.15 26.28 10.70
CA LEU A 444 -12.83 27.63 11.19
C LEU A 444 -11.64 27.64 12.14
N ILE A 445 -11.52 26.65 13.04
CA ILE A 445 -10.36 26.50 13.93
C ILE A 445 -9.09 26.23 13.11
N ALA A 446 -9.17 25.38 12.07
CA ALA A 446 -8.05 25.11 11.19
C ALA A 446 -7.66 26.34 10.35
N GLU A 447 -8.63 27.12 9.86
CA GLU A 447 -8.38 28.38 9.16
C GLU A 447 -7.78 29.43 10.12
N GLU A 448 -8.23 29.50 11.36
CA GLU A 448 -7.70 30.40 12.38
C GLU A 448 -6.26 30.03 12.80
N GLU A 449 -5.93 28.74 12.91
CA GLU A 449 -4.56 28.26 13.16
C GLU A 449 -3.61 28.58 12.00
N GLU A 450 -4.04 28.37 10.76
CA GLU A 450 -3.30 28.73 9.55
C GLU A 450 -3.13 30.27 9.45
N LEU A 451 -4.15 31.04 9.80
CA LEU A 451 -4.08 32.50 9.81
C LEU A 451 -3.20 33.03 10.96
N LYS A 452 -3.14 32.32 12.10
CA LYS A 452 -2.17 32.57 13.19
C LYS A 452 -0.75 32.24 12.74
N GLU A 453 -0.52 31.16 11.99
CA GLU A 453 0.78 30.85 11.38
C GLU A 453 1.20 31.86 10.32
N ALA A 454 0.27 32.28 9.46
CA ALA A 454 0.50 33.35 8.49
C ALA A 454 0.81 34.68 9.18
N ARG A 455 0.10 35.04 10.26
CA ARG A 455 0.44 36.21 11.10
C ARG A 455 1.80 36.08 11.76
N ARG A 456 2.20 34.89 12.23
CA ARG A 456 3.56 34.66 12.77
C ARG A 456 4.62 34.82 11.68
N ALA A 457 4.37 34.31 10.48
CA ALA A 457 5.27 34.47 9.34
C ALA A 457 5.37 35.93 8.86
N LEU A 458 4.24 36.65 8.83
CA LEU A 458 4.19 38.08 8.54
C LEU A 458 4.87 38.91 9.63
N ARG A 459 4.69 38.54 10.90
CA ARG A 459 5.37 39.19 12.04
C ARG A 459 6.87 38.95 11.99
N TRP A 460 7.30 37.73 11.66
CA TRP A 460 8.71 37.41 11.42
C TRP A 460 9.28 38.18 10.22
N SER A 461 8.51 38.31 9.14
CA SER A 461 8.87 39.15 7.99
C SER A 461 8.92 40.65 8.34
N TYR A 462 8.07 41.12 9.24
CA TYR A 462 8.04 42.50 9.73
C TYR A 462 9.22 42.78 10.68
N ASP A 463 9.55 41.85 11.58
CA ASP A 463 10.70 41.94 12.49
C ASP A 463 12.04 41.90 11.71
N PHE A 464 12.09 41.12 10.62
CA PHE A 464 13.20 41.13 9.65
C PHE A 464 13.35 42.49 8.95
N LEU A 465 12.25 43.18 8.67
CA LEU A 465 12.22 44.48 8.00
C LEU A 465 12.59 45.63 8.96
N MET A 466 12.09 45.59 10.19
CA MET A 466 12.29 46.60 11.23
C MET A 466 13.61 46.46 12.02
N GLY A 467 14.40 45.42 11.77
CA GLY A 467 15.84 45.41 12.09
C GLY A 467 16.25 44.77 13.42
N ASN A 468 15.52 43.76 13.91
CA ASN A 468 15.89 43.04 15.14
C ASN A 468 16.75 41.78 14.90
N ILE A 469 17.21 41.53 13.66
CA ILE A 469 18.03 40.36 13.30
C ILE A 469 19.24 40.84 12.49
N GLU A 470 20.45 40.49 12.94
CA GLU A 470 21.72 40.80 12.25
C GLU A 470 21.84 39.99 10.95
N VAL A 471 21.45 40.61 9.82
CA VAL A 471 21.61 40.02 8.48
C VAL A 471 22.31 41.02 7.57
N ASN A 472 23.15 40.49 6.68
CA ASN A 472 23.99 41.23 5.74
C ASN A 472 23.20 42.36 5.01
N ALA A 473 23.75 43.58 5.00
CA ALA A 473 23.09 44.79 4.50
C ALA A 473 22.59 44.66 3.04
N PHE A 474 23.28 43.84 2.23
CA PHE A 474 22.91 43.55 0.85
C PHE A 474 21.57 42.81 0.74
N VAL A 475 21.33 41.82 1.59
CA VAL A 475 20.09 41.02 1.60
C VAL A 475 18.91 41.88 2.05
N LYS A 476 19.14 42.80 3.01
CA LYS A 476 18.12 43.74 3.48
C LYS A 476 17.74 44.77 2.43
N SER A 477 18.68 45.17 1.57
CA SER A 477 18.41 46.05 0.43
C SER A 477 17.62 45.33 -0.65
N PHE A 478 18.01 44.10 -1.00
CA PHE A 478 17.32 43.30 -2.00
C PHE A 478 15.89 42.93 -1.58
N SER A 479 15.69 42.55 -0.31
CA SER A 479 14.36 42.24 0.24
C SER A 479 13.44 43.47 0.24
N ARG A 480 13.96 44.66 0.57
CA ARG A 480 13.20 45.91 0.51
C ARG A 480 12.82 46.26 -0.93
N LEU A 481 13.75 46.14 -1.86
CA LEU A 481 13.48 46.39 -3.28
C LEU A 481 12.44 45.42 -3.85
N PHE A 482 12.55 44.14 -3.49
CA PHE A 482 11.60 43.11 -3.90
C PHE A 482 10.19 43.37 -3.36
N LEU A 483 10.06 43.75 -2.08
CA LEU A 483 8.76 44.07 -1.48
C LEU A 483 8.13 45.34 -2.05
N VAL A 484 8.94 46.37 -2.33
CA VAL A 484 8.46 47.58 -3.02
C VAL A 484 8.01 47.23 -4.44
N GLY A 485 8.76 46.40 -5.17
CA GLY A 485 8.38 45.92 -6.50
C GLY A 485 7.08 45.11 -6.49
N LEU A 486 6.92 44.22 -5.52
CA LEU A 486 5.69 43.43 -5.34
C LEU A 486 4.50 44.31 -4.96
N GLY A 487 4.70 45.28 -4.07
CA GLY A 487 3.68 46.26 -3.69
C GLY A 487 3.24 47.11 -4.88
N LEU A 488 4.18 47.65 -5.65
CA LEU A 488 3.87 48.40 -6.86
C LEU A 488 3.12 47.53 -7.88
N LEU A 489 3.53 46.28 -8.07
CA LEU A 489 2.83 45.36 -8.98
C LEU A 489 1.38 45.12 -8.54
N LEU A 490 1.14 44.95 -7.23
CA LEU A 490 -0.20 44.76 -6.67
C LEU A 490 -1.11 45.98 -6.83
N PHE A 491 -0.57 47.19 -7.01
CA PHE A 491 -1.36 48.39 -7.28
C PHE A 491 -1.49 48.70 -8.77
N VAL A 492 -0.40 48.59 -9.54
CA VAL A 492 -0.36 48.95 -10.95
C VAL A 492 -1.12 47.93 -11.80
N PHE A 493 -1.03 46.63 -11.48
CA PHE A 493 -1.67 45.59 -12.27
C PHE A 493 -3.21 45.67 -12.23
N PRO A 494 -3.88 45.82 -11.07
CA PRO A 494 -5.32 46.05 -11.05
C PRO A 494 -5.73 47.35 -11.73
N LEU A 495 -4.96 48.43 -11.56
CA LEU A 495 -5.24 49.70 -12.21
C LEU A 495 -5.16 49.58 -13.74
N PHE A 496 -4.19 48.82 -14.24
CA PHE A 496 -4.04 48.50 -15.66
C PHE A 496 -5.20 47.65 -16.18
N LEU A 497 -5.70 46.69 -15.40
CA LEU A 497 -6.88 45.91 -15.77
C LEU A 497 -8.15 46.76 -15.82
N VAL A 498 -8.32 47.71 -14.89
CA VAL A 498 -9.44 48.67 -14.92
C VAL A 498 -9.33 49.60 -16.13
N LEU A 499 -8.13 50.08 -16.47
CA LEU A 499 -7.88 50.86 -17.68
C LEU A 499 -8.20 50.04 -18.95
N LEU A 500 -7.83 48.76 -18.96
CA LEU A 500 -8.16 47.85 -20.06
C LEU A 500 -9.65 47.54 -20.16
N GLU A 501 -10.45 47.67 -19.10
CA GLU A 501 -11.92 47.59 -19.18
C GLU A 501 -12.60 48.91 -19.55
N SER A 502 -11.94 50.06 -19.36
CA SER A 502 -12.56 51.37 -19.58
C SER A 502 -12.85 51.67 -21.06
N ASP A 503 -13.91 52.43 -21.38
CA ASP A 503 -14.22 52.84 -22.77
C ASP A 503 -13.26 53.90 -23.35
N LEU A 504 -12.06 54.04 -22.78
CA LEU A 504 -11.03 54.96 -23.27
C LEU A 504 -10.54 54.51 -24.65
N GLN A 505 -10.76 55.36 -25.66
CA GLN A 505 -10.31 55.15 -27.04
C GLN A 505 -8.84 55.53 -27.21
N ILE A 506 -7.94 54.79 -26.55
CA ILE A 506 -6.51 54.90 -26.74
C ILE A 506 -6.08 53.74 -27.64
N SER A 507 -5.47 54.04 -28.80
CA SER A 507 -5.12 53.05 -29.83
C SER A 507 -4.34 51.85 -29.30
N PHE A 508 -3.44 52.09 -28.34
CA PHE A 508 -2.65 51.05 -27.67
C PHE A 508 -3.48 50.07 -26.82
N LEU A 509 -4.44 50.56 -26.04
CA LEU A 509 -5.30 49.70 -25.21
C LEU A 509 -6.24 48.87 -26.07
N HIS A 510 -6.69 49.43 -27.20
CA HIS A 510 -7.51 48.73 -28.17
C HIS A 510 -6.74 47.56 -28.81
N GLU A 511 -5.47 47.76 -29.15
CA GLU A 511 -4.62 46.70 -29.70
C GLU A 511 -4.40 45.55 -28.69
N ILE A 512 -4.17 45.88 -27.41
CA ILE A 512 -4.03 44.87 -26.34
C ILE A 512 -5.32 44.06 -26.15
N ARG A 513 -6.50 44.70 -26.22
CA ARG A 513 -7.80 44.00 -26.09
C ARG A 513 -8.04 42.97 -27.20
N GLN A 514 -7.42 43.15 -28.36
CA GLN A 514 -7.58 42.25 -29.51
C GLN A 514 -6.58 41.09 -29.52
N THR A 515 -5.61 41.08 -28.60
CA THR A 515 -4.68 39.95 -28.48
C THR A 515 -5.40 38.69 -27.94
N PRO A 516 -5.19 37.51 -28.53
CA PRO A 516 -5.83 36.28 -28.08
C PRO A 516 -5.42 35.90 -26.66
N GLU A 517 -4.21 36.25 -26.23
CA GLU A 517 -3.71 36.03 -24.88
C GLU A 517 -4.49 36.84 -23.84
N PHE A 518 -4.80 38.11 -24.14
CA PHE A 518 -5.60 38.94 -23.26
C PHE A 518 -7.04 38.45 -23.18
N GLN A 519 -7.65 38.03 -24.30
CA GLN A 519 -9.02 37.51 -24.29
C GLN A 519 -9.13 36.22 -23.48
N GLN A 520 -8.17 35.30 -23.62
CA GLN A 520 -8.12 34.08 -22.83
C GLN A 520 -7.95 34.39 -21.34
N PHE A 521 -7.00 35.26 -20.98
CA PHE A 521 -6.78 35.69 -19.61
C PHE A 521 -8.03 36.35 -19.00
N HIS A 522 -8.69 37.22 -19.77
CA HIS A 522 -9.84 37.98 -19.34
C HIS A 522 -11.02 37.05 -19.01
N ILE A 523 -11.28 36.06 -19.88
CA ILE A 523 -12.40 35.12 -19.71
C ILE A 523 -12.11 34.08 -18.63
N GLU A 524 -10.93 33.44 -18.64
CA GLU A 524 -10.63 32.32 -17.74
C GLU A 524 -10.34 32.77 -16.30
N TYR A 525 -9.74 33.94 -16.10
CA TYR A 525 -9.22 34.35 -14.79
C TYR A 525 -9.83 35.65 -14.28
N TYR A 526 -9.91 36.68 -15.11
CA TYR A 526 -10.31 38.02 -14.65
C TYR A 526 -11.82 38.14 -14.36
N CYS A 527 -12.69 37.71 -15.28
CA CYS A 527 -14.15 37.77 -15.08
C CYS A 527 -14.60 36.97 -13.84
N PRO A 528 -14.16 35.72 -13.61
CA PRO A 528 -14.48 34.98 -12.39
C PRO A 528 -13.96 35.66 -11.12
N LEU A 529 -12.74 36.21 -11.16
CA LEU A 529 -12.16 36.93 -10.03
C LEU A 529 -12.95 38.20 -9.70
N ARG A 530 -13.37 38.97 -10.71
CA ARG A 530 -14.20 40.18 -10.56
C ARG A 530 -15.56 39.84 -9.94
N GLN A 531 -16.22 38.79 -10.40
CA GLN A 531 -17.48 38.32 -9.83
C GLN A 531 -17.32 37.87 -8.37
N TRP A 532 -16.27 37.10 -8.08
CA TRP A 532 -15.97 36.67 -6.71
C TRP A 532 -15.68 37.85 -5.78
N MET A 533 -14.89 38.84 -6.22
CA MET A 533 -14.61 40.05 -5.45
C MET A 533 -15.87 40.88 -5.21
N ALA A 534 -16.74 41.03 -6.22
CA ALA A 534 -18.02 41.73 -6.07
C ALA A 534 -18.93 41.03 -5.04
N CYS A 535 -19.04 39.70 -5.11
CA CYS A 535 -19.79 38.91 -4.11
C CYS A 535 -19.19 39.08 -2.71
N LYS A 536 -17.87 39.09 -2.58
CA LYS A 536 -17.20 39.20 -1.28
C LYS A 536 -17.29 40.60 -0.68
N ILE A 537 -17.22 41.65 -1.50
CA ILE A 537 -17.45 43.04 -1.06
C ILE A 537 -18.91 43.22 -0.64
N ASN A 538 -19.86 42.66 -1.38
CA ASN A 538 -21.27 42.69 -0.99
C ASN A 538 -21.51 41.95 0.33
N PHE A 539 -20.92 40.75 0.49
CA PHE A 539 -20.98 40.00 1.74
C PHE A 539 -20.39 40.76 2.94
N ILE A 540 -19.23 41.40 2.75
CA ILE A 540 -18.59 42.23 3.78
C ILE A 540 -19.44 43.46 4.10
N ARG A 541 -20.04 44.10 3.08
CA ARG A 541 -20.95 45.23 3.24
C ARG A 541 -22.22 44.84 3.99
N ASP A 542 -22.76 43.66 3.74
CA ASP A 542 -23.94 43.14 4.42
C ASP A 542 -23.64 42.82 5.89
N ILE A 543 -22.42 42.35 6.19
CA ILE A 543 -21.94 42.17 7.57
C ILE A 543 -21.72 43.51 8.30
N LEU A 544 -21.16 44.52 7.61
CA LEU A 544 -20.92 45.85 8.18
C LEU A 544 -22.16 46.74 8.25
N GLY A 545 -23.18 46.48 7.44
CA GLY A 545 -24.48 47.16 7.47
C GLY A 545 -25.47 46.57 8.48
N SER A 546 -25.09 45.49 9.17
CA SER A 546 -25.86 44.85 10.25
C SER A 546 -25.40 45.26 11.66
N PHE A 547 -24.61 46.33 11.78
CA PHE A 547 -24.21 46.93 13.05
C PHE A 547 -24.90 48.26 13.33
#